data_AF-K1RU72-F1
#
_entry.id   AF-K1RU72-F1
#
_cell.length_a   1.000
_cell.length_b   1.000
_cell.length_c   1.000
_cell.angle_alpha   90.00
_cell.angle_beta   90.00
_cell.angle_gamma   90.00
#
_symmetry.space_group_name_H-M   'P 1'
#
loop_
_entity.id
_entity.type
_entity.pdbx_description
1 polymer ?
#
loop_
_entity_poly.entity_id
_entity_poly.type
_entity_poly.pdbx_seq_one_letter_code
_entity_poly.pdbx_strand_id
1 'polypeptide(L)'
;MGAIKTGWDFFQNQILGMHWLKNLIGNLLVKAGMGESRFPGEFLHFFIYDVIKIFVLLAVLIFLISYIQSYFPPERSKKIMGRFHGI
;
A
#
# COMPACT_ATOMS: atom_id res chain seq x y z
N MET A 1 26.30 2.57 8.99
CA MET A 1 25.69 2.84 7.67
C MET A 1 24.91 1.67 7.06
N GLY A 2 25.12 0.41 7.47
CA GLY A 2 24.39 -0.74 6.91
C GLY A 2 22.91 -0.85 7.29
N ALA A 3 22.58 -0.69 8.59
CA ALA A 3 21.21 -0.94 9.08
C ALA A 3 20.14 -0.01 8.47
N ILE A 4 20.47 1.28 8.28
CA ILE A 4 19.56 2.25 7.64
C ILE A 4 19.33 1.87 6.17
N LYS A 5 20.40 1.45 5.47
CA LYS A 5 20.30 1.03 4.07
C LYS A 5 19.46 -0.25 3.93
N THR A 6 19.64 -1.22 4.82
CA THR A 6 18.82 -2.43 4.88
C THR A 6 17.35 -2.13 5.16
N GLY A 7 17.07 -1.21 6.09
CA GLY A 7 15.70 -0.76 6.37
C GLY A 7 15.06 -0.05 5.16
N TRP A 8 15.82 0.81 4.49
CA TRP A 8 15.39 1.50 3.28
C TRP A 8 15.13 0.54 2.12
N ASP A 9 16.05 -0.40 1.87
CA ASP A 9 15.90 -1.43 0.83
C ASP A 9 14.70 -2.35 1.13
N PHE A 10 14.43 -2.66 2.41
CA PHE A 10 13.24 -3.43 2.79
C PHE A 10 11.96 -2.65 2.49
N PHE A 11 11.87 -1.39 2.92
CA PHE A 11 10.70 -0.55 2.65
C PHE A 11 10.47 -0.39 1.14
N GLN A 12 11.52 -0.12 0.39
CA GLN A 12 11.45 0.05 -1.05
C GLN A 12 11.05 -1.26 -1.75
N ASN A 13 11.61 -2.42 -1.40
CA ASN A 13 11.31 -3.67 -2.11
C ASN A 13 9.99 -4.32 -1.66
N GLN A 14 9.65 -4.23 -0.37
CA GLN A 14 8.47 -4.87 0.18
C GLN A 14 7.22 -3.99 0.07
N ILE A 15 7.32 -2.70 0.42
CA ILE A 15 6.16 -1.80 0.45
C ILE A 15 5.93 -1.12 -0.90
N LEU A 16 6.96 -0.50 -1.50
CA LEU A 16 6.80 0.14 -2.82
C LEU A 16 6.88 -0.87 -3.96
N GLY A 17 7.86 -1.77 -3.85
CA GLY A 17 8.17 -2.80 -4.83
C GLY A 17 7.14 -3.90 -4.84
N MET A 18 6.52 -4.25 -3.71
CA MET A 18 5.56 -5.36 -3.56
C MET A 18 5.99 -6.60 -4.35
N HIS A 19 7.25 -7.02 -4.19
CA HIS A 19 7.76 -8.22 -4.87
C HIS A 19 6.99 -9.48 -4.45
N TRP A 20 6.48 -9.52 -3.21
CA TRP A 20 5.61 -10.58 -2.73
C TRP A 20 4.31 -10.71 -3.55
N LEU A 21 3.72 -9.59 -3.98
CA LEU A 21 2.51 -9.57 -4.80
C LEU A 21 2.82 -10.08 -6.21
N LYS A 22 3.97 -9.69 -6.78
CA LYS A 22 4.43 -10.19 -8.08
C LYS A 22 4.53 -11.72 -8.07
N ASN A 23 5.15 -12.28 -7.03
CA ASN A 23 5.31 -13.72 -6.86
C ASN A 23 3.96 -14.43 -6.66
N LEU A 24 3.03 -13.82 -5.90
CA LEU A 24 1.70 -14.37 -5.67
C LEU A 24 0.88 -14.44 -6.96
N ILE A 25 0.86 -13.35 -7.73
CA ILE A 25 0.16 -13.33 -9.03
C ILE A 25 0.85 -14.27 -10.02
N GLY A 26 2.19 -14.36 -10.01
CA GLY A 26 2.93 -15.30 -10.85
C GLY A 26 2.56 -16.76 -10.54
N ASN A 27 2.55 -17.14 -9.26
CA ASN A 27 2.12 -18.46 -8.82
C ASN A 27 0.66 -18.76 -9.16
N LEU A 28 -0.23 -17.77 -9.08
CA LEU A 28 -1.63 -17.92 -9.50
C LEU A 28 -1.76 -18.12 -11.01
N LEU A 29 -1.01 -17.39 -11.83
CA LEU A 29 -1.01 -17.56 -13.28
C LEU A 29 -0.47 -18.94 -13.70
N VAL A 30 0.65 -19.37 -13.09
CA VAL A 30 1.23 -20.69 -13.33
C VAL A 30 0.24 -21.79 -12.95
N LYS A 31 -0.45 -21.66 -11.81
CA LYS A 31 -1.53 -22.59 -11.41
C LYS A 31 -2.76 -22.51 -12.31
N ALA A 32 -3.05 -21.35 -12.88
CA ALA A 32 -4.14 -21.16 -13.84
C ALA A 32 -3.84 -21.74 -15.23
N GLY A 33 -2.66 -22.36 -15.43
CA GLY A 33 -2.31 -23.06 -16.67
C GLY A 33 -1.85 -22.13 -17.80
N MET A 34 -1.70 -20.83 -17.54
CA MET A 34 -1.05 -19.90 -18.48
C MET A 34 0.45 -19.99 -18.29
N GLY A 35 1.08 -20.96 -18.94
CA GLY A 35 2.53 -21.09 -19.00
C GLY A 35 3.16 -19.77 -19.47
N GLU A 36 4.25 -19.38 -18.82
CA GLU A 36 5.01 -18.11 -19.00
C GLU A 36 5.56 -17.85 -20.42
N SER A 37 5.13 -18.61 -21.44
CA SER A 37 5.78 -18.68 -22.74
C SER A 37 4.88 -18.30 -23.93
N ARG A 38 3.67 -17.76 -23.72
CA ARG A 38 2.82 -17.31 -24.83
C ARG A 38 2.20 -15.94 -24.55
N PHE A 39 2.49 -14.98 -25.44
CA PHE A 39 1.60 -13.83 -25.71
C PHE A 39 0.16 -14.36 -25.72
N PRO A 40 -0.77 -13.89 -24.85
CA PRO A 40 -0.80 -12.62 -24.08
C PRO A 40 -0.62 -12.72 -22.54
N GLY A 41 -0.12 -13.84 -22.00
CA GLY A 41 -0.09 -14.08 -20.54
C GLY A 41 0.78 -13.10 -19.73
N GLU A 42 1.93 -12.71 -20.27
CA GLU A 42 2.86 -11.78 -19.61
C GLU A 42 2.26 -10.37 -19.49
N PHE A 43 1.62 -9.85 -20.55
CA PHE A 43 0.93 -8.57 -20.50
C PHE A 43 -0.21 -8.58 -19.48
N LEU A 44 -0.99 -9.66 -19.43
CA LEU A 44 -2.05 -9.80 -18.44
C LEU A 44 -1.49 -9.84 -17.01
N HIS A 45 -0.34 -10.47 -16.81
CA HIS A 45 0.34 -10.51 -15.53
C HIS A 45 0.77 -9.11 -15.07
N PHE A 46 1.44 -8.36 -15.94
CA PHE A 46 1.86 -6.99 -15.66
C PHE A 46 0.65 -6.06 -15.44
N PHE A 47 -0.41 -6.20 -16.23
CA PHE A 47 -1.61 -5.39 -16.10
C PHE A 47 -2.32 -5.63 -14.76
N ILE A 48 -2.57 -6.90 -14.39
CA ILE A 48 -3.20 -7.23 -13.10
C ILE A 48 -2.31 -6.78 -11.95
N TYR A 49 -0.99 -7.00 -12.06
CA TYR A 49 -0.03 -6.56 -11.06
C TYR A 49 -0.06 -5.04 -10.87
N ASP A 50 -0.05 -4.25 -11.95
CA ASP A 50 -0.06 -2.78 -11.87
C ASP A 50 -1.39 -2.24 -11.35
N VAL A 51 -2.52 -2.81 -11.79
CA VAL A 51 -3.86 -2.42 -11.30
C VAL A 51 -3.99 -2.67 -9.79
N ILE A 52 -3.61 -3.86 -9.32
CA ILE A 52 -3.66 -4.17 -7.88
C ILE A 52 -2.65 -3.31 -7.12
N LYS A 53 -1.42 -3.14 -7.65
CA LYS A 53 -0.38 -2.32 -7.03
C LYS A 53 -0.85 -0.89 -6.81
N ILE A 54 -1.39 -0.22 -7.83
CA ILE A 54 -1.84 1.16 -7.68
C ILE A 54 -3.07 1.27 -6.77
N PHE A 55 -3.98 0.30 -6.81
CA PHE A 55 -5.17 0.29 -5.96
C PHE A 55 -4.80 0.15 -4.48
N VAL A 56 -3.90 -0.78 -4.14
CA VAL A 56 -3.41 -0.95 -2.77
C VAL A 56 -2.62 0.28 -2.31
N LEU A 57 -1.74 0.83 -3.15
CA LEU A 57 -0.99 2.05 -2.81
C LEU A 57 -1.91 3.23 -2.54
N LEU A 58 -2.93 3.44 -3.38
CA LEU A 58 -3.94 4.48 -3.19
C LEU A 58 -4.78 4.23 -1.94
N ALA A 59 -5.23 2.99 -1.69
CA ALA A 59 -6.01 2.65 -0.51
C ALA A 59 -5.22 2.90 0.77
N VAL A 60 -3.96 2.49 0.83
CA VAL A 60 -3.05 2.76 1.96
C VAL A 60 -2.82 4.26 2.11
N LEU A 61 -2.59 4.99 1.02
CA LEU A 61 -2.37 6.43 1.06
C LEU A 61 -3.60 7.17 1.60
N ILE A 62 -4.79 6.89 1.06
CA ILE A 62 -6.04 7.48 1.51
C ILE A 62 -6.29 7.10 2.97
N PHE A 63 -6.13 5.83 3.33
CA PHE A 63 -6.29 5.36 4.71
C PHE A 63 -5.32 6.08 5.66
N LEU A 64 -4.07 6.28 5.27
CA LEU A 64 -3.05 6.95 6.09
C LEU A 64 -3.38 8.43 6.26
N ILE A 65 -3.83 9.13 5.21
CA ILE A 65 -4.31 10.51 5.30
C ILE A 65 -5.55 10.58 6.20
N SER A 66 -6.53 9.70 6.00
CA SER A 66 -7.73 9.60 6.84
C SER A 66 -7.39 9.26 8.29
N TYR A 67 -6.39 8.42 8.52
CA TYR A 67 -5.91 8.05 9.85
C TYR A 67 -5.22 9.23 10.55
N ILE A 68 -4.32 9.93 9.86
CA ILE A 68 -3.67 11.14 10.41
C ILE A 68 -4.71 12.19 10.74
N GLN A 69 -5.66 12.45 9.84
CA GLN A 69 -6.76 13.39 10.07
C GLN A 69 -7.69 12.91 11.19
N SER A 70 -7.95 11.61 11.30
CA SER A 70 -8.77 11.01 12.38
C SER A 70 -8.06 11.01 13.73
N TYR A 71 -6.73 11.00 13.78
CA TYR A 71 -5.92 11.15 15.00
C TYR A 71 -5.65 12.61 15.39
N PHE A 72 -5.89 13.54 14.48
CA PHE A 72 -6.22 14.94 14.78
C PHE A 72 -7.74 15.16 14.72
N PRO A 73 -8.57 14.41 15.45
CA PRO A 73 -10.00 14.62 15.37
C PRO A 73 -10.29 16.02 15.96
N PRO A 74 -10.99 16.90 15.23
CA PRO A 74 -11.49 18.18 15.76
C PRO A 74 -12.38 18.01 17.00
N GLU A 75 -12.75 16.78 17.35
CA GLU A 75 -13.46 16.38 18.57
C GLU A 75 -12.65 16.57 19.86
N ARG A 76 -11.32 16.35 19.85
CA ARG A 76 -10.46 16.70 21.00
C ARG A 76 -10.21 18.20 21.08
N SER A 77 -10.16 18.90 19.94
CA SER A 77 -10.08 20.36 19.91
C SER A 77 -11.33 21.02 20.49
N LYS A 78 -12.54 20.50 20.19
CA LYS A 78 -13.79 20.97 20.83
C LYS A 78 -13.87 20.63 22.32
N LYS A 79 -13.34 19.49 22.77
CA LYS A 79 -13.32 19.11 24.19
C LYS A 79 -12.37 19.96 25.04
N ILE A 80 -11.34 20.56 24.43
CA ILE A 80 -10.45 21.53 25.06
C ILE A 80 -11.03 22.95 25.04
N MET A 81 -11.72 23.37 23.95
CA MET A 81 -12.41 24.66 23.90
C MET A 81 -13.68 24.72 24.76
N GLY A 82 -14.36 23.60 25.01
CA GLY A 82 -15.52 23.53 25.90
C GLY A 82 -15.21 23.62 27.39
N ARG A 83 -13.93 23.75 27.78
CA ARG A 83 -13.53 23.95 29.19
C ARG A 83 -13.34 25.40 29.59
N PHE A 84 -13.34 26.34 28.65
CA PHE A 84 -13.44 27.77 28.97
C PHE A 84 -14.92 28.14 29.08
N HIS A 85 -15.50 27.77 30.23
CA HIS A 85 -16.65 28.50 30.76
C HIS A 85 -16.26 29.98 30.83
N GLY A 86 -17.15 30.85 30.36
CA GLY A 86 -16.98 32.29 30.42
C GLY A 86 -16.67 32.77 31.83
N ILE A 87 -15.86 33.83 31.87
CA ILE A 87 -15.88 34.84 32.93
C ILE A 87 -16.48 36.08 32.31
#